data_AF-A0A7X8N3V7-F1
#
_entry.id   AF-A0A7X8N3V7-F1
#
_cell.length_a   1.000
_cell.length_b   1.000
_cell.length_c   1.000
_cell.angle_alpha   90.00
_cell.angle_beta   90.00
_cell.angle_gamma   90.00
#
_symmetry.space_group_name_H-M   'P 1'
#
loop_
_entity.id
_entity.type
_entity.pdbx_description
1 polymer ?
#
loop_
_entity_poly.entity_id
_entity_poly.type
_entity_poly.pdbx_seq_one_letter_code
_entity_poly.pdbx_strand_id
1 'polypeptide(L)'
;MITKIANSNQMFQNLNSVQKTSGDVHQQFSTYLKDALNEVNNAQVASNQITTKLVNNEGVELHDVLIAQQKASVAMSLTMEVRNKGVEAYQEIMRMQV
;
A
#
# COMPACT_ATOMS: atom_id res chain seq x y z
N MET A 1 11.69 -59.52 -7.59
CA MET A 1 10.98 -58.60 -6.66
C MET A 1 11.98 -57.55 -6.18
N ILE A 2 11.49 -56.42 -5.64
CA ILE A 2 12.22 -55.27 -5.03
C ILE A 2 13.08 -54.36 -5.95
N THR A 3 12.42 -53.52 -6.76
CA THR A 3 12.83 -52.11 -6.95
C THR A 3 11.62 -51.29 -7.38
N LYS A 4 10.91 -50.63 -6.44
CA LYS A 4 9.84 -49.64 -6.75
C LYS A 4 9.33 -48.81 -5.54
N ILE A 5 10.14 -48.58 -4.50
CA ILE A 5 9.68 -47.86 -3.28
C ILE A 5 10.57 -46.64 -2.94
N ALA A 6 10.97 -45.87 -3.94
CA ALA A 6 11.69 -44.60 -3.71
C ALA A 6 10.94 -43.36 -4.23
N ASN A 7 9.68 -43.50 -4.67
CA ASN A 7 8.93 -42.40 -5.30
C ASN A 7 7.66 -41.97 -4.54
N SER A 8 7.44 -42.50 -3.34
CA SER A 8 6.28 -42.12 -2.51
C SER A 8 6.54 -40.85 -1.69
N ASN A 9 7.80 -40.48 -1.45
CA ASN A 9 8.17 -39.33 -0.62
C ASN A 9 8.15 -37.98 -1.37
N GLN A 10 7.99 -37.96 -2.69
CA GLN A 10 7.93 -36.71 -3.47
C GLN A 10 6.51 -36.17 -3.67
N MET A 11 5.47 -36.99 -3.41
CA MET A 11 4.08 -36.55 -3.52
C MET A 11 3.56 -35.86 -2.24
N PHE A 12 4.19 -36.11 -1.08
CA PHE A 12 3.82 -35.48 0.19
C PHE A 12 4.50 -34.11 0.45
N GLN A 13 5.44 -33.69 -0.40
CA GLN A 13 6.10 -32.38 -0.25
C GLN A 13 5.36 -31.23 -0.95
N ASN A 14 4.39 -31.51 -1.84
CA ASN A 14 3.72 -30.46 -2.62
C ASN A 14 2.37 -30.00 -2.03
N LEU A 15 2.02 -30.46 -0.81
CA LEU A 15 0.82 -30.00 -0.07
C LEU A 15 1.16 -28.95 1.01
N ASN A 16 2.44 -28.59 1.19
CA ASN A 16 2.90 -27.64 2.21
C ASN A 16 3.35 -26.27 1.66
N SER A 17 3.18 -25.99 0.36
CA SER A 17 3.54 -24.70 -0.25
C SER A 17 2.43 -23.64 -0.20
N VAL A 18 1.29 -23.92 0.46
CA VAL A 18 0.25 -22.93 0.76
C VAL A 18 0.13 -22.74 2.27
N GLN A 19 1.26 -22.58 2.96
CA GLN A 19 1.27 -21.94 4.26
C GLN A 19 2.16 -20.72 4.16
N LYS A 20 1.56 -19.64 3.63
CA LYS A 20 2.13 -18.29 3.67
C LYS A 20 2.21 -17.89 5.14
N THR A 21 3.30 -18.27 5.80
CA THR A 21 3.60 -17.89 7.17
C THR A 21 3.75 -16.38 7.25
N SER A 22 3.33 -15.79 8.36
CA SER A 22 3.24 -14.34 8.58
C SER A 22 4.54 -13.56 8.27
N GLY A 23 5.70 -14.23 8.26
CA GLY A 23 6.99 -13.65 7.86
C GLY A 23 7.12 -13.34 6.36
N ASP A 24 6.49 -14.12 5.48
CA ASP A 24 6.54 -13.91 4.03
C ASP A 24 5.64 -12.75 3.59
N VAL A 25 4.50 -12.57 4.30
CA VAL A 25 3.63 -11.39 4.15
C VAL A 25 4.31 -10.12 4.65
N HIS A 26 5.08 -10.19 5.75
CA HIS A 26 5.84 -9.05 6.27
C HIS A 26 6.94 -8.58 5.31
N GLN A 27 7.66 -9.52 4.68
CA GLN A 27 8.70 -9.19 3.70
C GLN A 27 8.13 -8.58 2.42
N GLN A 28 6.98 -9.08 1.95
CA GLN A 28 6.26 -8.52 0.81
C GLN A 28 5.73 -7.10 1.11
N PHE A 29 5.18 -6.88 2.31
CA PHE A 29 4.72 -5.55 2.74
C PHE A 29 5.87 -4.55 2.88
N SER A 30 7.01 -4.95 3.48
CA SER A 30 8.18 -4.09 3.63
C SER A 30 8.75 -3.66 2.27
N THR A 31 8.77 -4.57 1.30
CA THR A 31 9.21 -4.28 -0.08
C THR A 31 8.25 -3.30 -0.75
N TYR A 32 6.94 -3.57 -0.69
CA TYR A 32 5.92 -2.68 -1.26
C TYR A 32 5.93 -1.28 -0.62
N LEU A 33 6.14 -1.19 0.69
CA LEU A 33 6.26 0.08 1.40
C LEU A 33 7.50 0.86 0.93
N LYS A 34 8.61 0.18 0.70
CA LYS A 34 9.85 0.79 0.23
C LYS A 34 9.70 1.33 -1.20
N ASP A 35 8.99 0.60 -2.05
CA ASP A 35 8.69 1.02 -3.41
C ASP A 35 7.73 2.22 -3.42
N ALA A 36 6.68 2.19 -2.59
CA ALA A 36 5.76 3.32 -2.43
C ALA A 36 6.48 4.58 -1.91
N LEU A 37 7.42 4.44 -0.97
CA LEU A 37 8.22 5.57 -0.48
C LEU A 37 9.12 6.17 -1.58
N ASN A 38 9.71 5.33 -2.44
CA ASN A 38 10.48 5.80 -3.59
C ASN A 38 9.59 6.52 -4.62
N GLU A 39 8.37 6.03 -4.82
CA GLU A 39 7.42 6.63 -5.75
C GLU A 39 6.94 8.01 -5.27
N VAL A 40 6.69 8.16 -3.97
CA VAL A 40 6.39 9.46 -3.35
C VAL A 40 7.57 10.43 -3.49
N ASN A 41 8.81 9.95 -3.32
CA ASN A 41 9.99 10.79 -3.52
C ASN A 41 10.07 11.32 -4.96
N ASN A 42 9.87 10.45 -5.95
CA ASN A 42 9.83 10.83 -7.36
C ASN A 42 8.69 11.81 -7.66
N ALA A 43 7.49 11.57 -7.11
CA ALA A 43 6.35 12.48 -7.26
C ALA A 43 6.65 13.86 -6.65
N GLN A 44 7.39 13.92 -5.54
CA GLN A 44 7.78 15.18 -4.90
C GLN A 44 8.83 15.96 -5.72
N VAL A 45 9.79 15.26 -6.33
CA VAL A 45 10.75 15.88 -7.26
C VAL A 45 10.02 16.43 -8.50
N ALA A 46 9.08 15.67 -9.07
CA ALA A 46 8.26 16.13 -10.19
C ALA A 46 7.38 17.33 -9.81
N SER A 47 6.79 17.31 -8.62
CA SER A 47 5.99 18.42 -8.08
C SER A 47 6.82 19.70 -7.90
N ASN A 48 8.05 19.59 -7.41
CA ASN A 48 8.97 20.73 -7.33
C ASN A 48 9.24 21.34 -8.71
N GLN A 49 9.45 20.51 -9.75
CA GLN A 49 9.62 20.97 -11.12
C GLN A 49 8.37 21.66 -11.67
N ILE A 50 7.18 21.13 -11.39
CA ILE A 50 5.90 21.74 -11.79
C ILE A 50 5.65 23.04 -11.03
N THR A 51 6.01 23.11 -9.75
CA THR A 51 5.90 24.33 -8.92
C THR A 51 6.81 25.44 -9.46
N THR A 52 8.05 25.11 -9.86
CA THR A 52 8.92 26.06 -10.58
C THR A 52 8.30 26.54 -11.89
N LYS A 53 7.53 25.70 -12.57
CA LYS A 53 6.78 26.10 -13.78
C LYS A 53 5.54 26.95 -13.46
N LEU A 54 4.85 26.71 -12.34
CA LEU A 54 3.62 27.40 -11.92
C LEU A 54 3.87 28.85 -11.45
N VAL A 55 5.04 29.12 -10.86
CA VAL A 55 5.48 30.49 -10.50
C VAL A 55 5.49 31.45 -11.71
N ASN A 56 5.42 30.91 -12.94
CA ASN A 56 5.32 31.70 -14.18
C ASN A 56 3.90 32.26 -14.48
N ASN A 57 2.93 32.13 -13.56
CA ASN A 57 1.66 32.88 -13.49
C ASN A 57 0.66 32.68 -14.66
N GLU A 58 -0.17 31.63 -14.58
CA GLU A 58 -1.28 31.36 -15.51
C GLU A 58 -2.63 31.42 -14.77
N GLY A 59 -3.56 32.23 -15.28
CA GLY A 59 -4.79 32.73 -14.63
C GLY A 59 -5.73 31.68 -14.01
N VAL A 60 -6.03 31.86 -12.72
CA VAL A 60 -7.00 31.06 -11.96
C VAL A 60 -8.20 31.92 -11.61
N GLU A 61 -9.39 31.49 -12.03
CA GLU A 61 -10.67 32.12 -11.74
C GLU A 61 -11.12 31.76 -10.30
N LEU A 62 -11.63 32.74 -9.54
CA LEU A 62 -11.98 32.61 -8.10
C LEU A 62 -12.94 31.43 -7.79
N HIS A 63 -13.79 31.05 -8.74
CA HIS A 63 -14.74 29.95 -8.57
C HIS A 63 -14.07 28.58 -8.47
N ASP A 64 -12.96 28.36 -9.18
CA ASP A 64 -12.21 27.11 -9.13
C ASP A 64 -11.53 26.91 -7.78
N VAL A 65 -11.09 27.99 -7.14
CA VAL A 65 -10.50 27.96 -5.79
C VAL A 65 -11.53 27.50 -4.76
N LEU A 66 -12.77 28.01 -4.83
CA LEU A 66 -13.85 27.61 -3.92
C LEU A 66 -14.25 26.15 -4.12
N ILE A 67 -14.34 25.68 -5.38
CA ILE A 67 -14.64 24.27 -5.69
C ILE A 67 -13.51 23.36 -5.17
N ALA A 68 -12.25 23.73 -5.40
CA ALA A 68 -11.10 22.99 -4.93
C ALA A 68 -11.06 22.91 -3.40
N GLN A 69 -11.39 24.01 -2.71
CA GLN A 69 -11.44 24.07 -1.25
C GLN A 69 -12.55 23.18 -0.69
N GLN A 70 -13.74 23.19 -1.29
CA GLN A 70 -14.85 22.31 -0.90
C GLN A 70 -14.49 20.83 -1.11
N LYS A 71 -13.87 20.51 -2.25
CA LYS A 71 -13.43 19.14 -2.57
C LYS A 71 -12.34 18.66 -1.61
N ALA A 72 -11.39 19.53 -1.27
CA ALA A 72 -10.32 19.22 -0.32
C ALA A 72 -10.89 18.94 1.08
N SER A 73 -11.88 19.73 1.54
CA SER A 73 -12.54 19.51 2.83
C SER A 73 -13.20 18.13 2.90
N VAL A 74 -14.00 17.77 1.89
CA VAL A 74 -14.66 16.46 1.82
C VAL A 74 -13.64 15.30 1.74
N ALA A 75 -12.59 15.45 0.94
CA ALA A 75 -11.54 14.45 0.82
C ALA A 75 -10.76 14.27 2.14
N MET A 76 -10.52 15.35 2.88
CA MET A 76 -9.87 15.31 4.19
C MET A 76 -10.72 14.55 5.21
N SER A 77 -12.02 14.81 5.26
CA SER A 77 -12.95 14.06 6.12
C SER A 77 -12.96 12.58 5.79
N LEU A 78 -13.02 12.22 4.49
CA LEU A 78 -12.93 10.83 4.05
C LEU A 78 -11.60 10.18 4.47
N THR A 79 -10.49 10.92 4.34
CA THR A 79 -9.16 10.42 4.72
C THR A 79 -9.07 10.14 6.21
N MET A 80 -9.68 10.98 7.05
CA MET A 80 -9.75 10.76 8.49
C MET A 80 -10.53 9.50 8.83
N GLU A 81 -11.67 9.25 8.19
CA GLU A 81 -12.45 8.02 8.36
C GLU A 81 -11.67 6.78 7.94
N VAL A 82 -11.02 6.81 6.77
CA VAL A 82 -10.19 5.71 6.29
C VAL A 82 -9.02 5.44 7.23
N ARG A 83 -8.36 6.50 7.73
CA ARG A 83 -7.28 6.38 8.73
C ARG A 83 -7.80 5.73 10.01
N ASN A 84 -8.93 6.17 10.52
CA ASN A 84 -9.53 5.63 11.74
C ASN A 84 -9.86 4.14 11.57
N LYS A 85 -10.49 3.76 10.44
CA LYS A 85 -10.79 2.35 10.12
C LYS A 85 -9.54 1.51 9.88
N GLY A 86 -8.49 2.06 9.29
CA GLY A 86 -7.20 1.37 9.16
C GLY A 86 -6.55 1.08 10.51
N VAL A 87 -6.62 2.02 11.46
CA VAL A 87 -6.12 1.82 12.82
C VAL A 87 -6.95 0.80 13.58
N GLU A 88 -8.29 0.87 13.49
CA GLU A 88 -9.20 -0.13 14.07
C GLU A 88 -8.90 -1.55 13.53
N ALA A 89 -8.72 -1.71 12.21
CA ALA A 89 -8.41 -2.99 11.60
C ALA A 89 -7.04 -3.54 12.05
N TYR A 90 -6.04 -2.67 12.21
CA TYR A 90 -4.73 -3.06 12.76
C TYR A 90 -4.85 -3.52 14.23
N GLN A 91 -5.61 -2.79 15.04
CA GLN A 91 -5.86 -3.17 16.43
C GLN A 91 -6.59 -4.51 16.55
N GLU A 92 -7.56 -4.78 15.67
CA GLU A 92 -8.33 -6.03 15.67
C GLU A 92 -7.46 -7.23 15.27
N ILE A 93 -6.61 -7.09 14.25
CA ILE A 93 -5.65 -8.14 13.84
C ILE A 93 -4.69 -8.48 15.00
N MET A 94 -4.24 -7.48 15.75
CA MET A 94 -3.38 -7.69 16.93
C MET A 94 -4.11 -8.42 18.07
N ARG A 95 -5.42 -8.18 18.24
CA ARG A 95 -6.25 -8.92 19.23
C ARG A 95 -6.54 -10.36 18.83
N MET A 96 -6.52 -10.69 17.55
CA MET A 96 -6.68 -12.08 17.07
C MET A 96 -5.42 -12.95 17.27
N GLN A 97 -4.24 -12.34 17.49
CA GLN A 97 -2.97 -13.06 17.57
C GLN A 97 -2.49 -13.40 19.00
N VAL A 98 -3.30 -13.13 20.03
CA VAL A 98 -3.03 -13.58 21.42
C VAL A 98 -3.80 -14.84 21.80
#